data_AF-A0A9D6GZL5-F1
#
_entry.id   AF-A0A9D6GZL5-F1
#
_cell.length_a   1.000
_cell.length_b   1.000
_cell.length_c   1.000
_cell.angle_alpha   90.00
_cell.angle_beta   90.00
_cell.angle_gamma   90.00
#
_symmetry.space_group_name_H-M   'P 1'
#
loop_
_entity.id
_entity.type
_entity.pdbx_description
1 polymer ?
#
loop_
_entity_poly.entity_id
_entity_poly.type
_entity_poly.pdbx_seq_one_letter_code
_entity_poly.pdbx_strand_id
1 'polypeptide(L)'
;MSIPESSDQDPAKGADFILRRTLSDLERVTALLRRKVHAAEDEGRRASGLATLFRDLRAAGVEALALERSGIAPGLAVARVARRHGSPEATVAYWRDAARRGQSKGARALRDREVIRLAALGHTNGAIGARIGISSRTVSRIVTAAYRTPP
;
A
#
# COMPACT_ATOMS: atom_id res chain seq x y z
N MET A 1 70.94 1.51 -45.63
CA MET A 1 69.84 0.84 -44.89
C MET A 1 68.94 1.95 -44.37
N SER A 2 67.92 2.31 -45.14
CA SER A 2 67.00 3.40 -44.76
C SER A 2 65.87 2.82 -43.93
N ILE A 3 65.78 3.25 -42.69
CA ILE A 3 64.60 3.04 -41.83
C ILE A 3 63.56 4.05 -42.31
N PRO A 4 62.33 3.64 -42.72
CA PRO A 4 61.31 4.62 -43.03
C PRO A 4 60.81 5.24 -41.73
N GLU A 5 60.95 6.56 -41.65
CA GLU A 5 60.42 7.40 -40.59
C GLU A 5 58.89 7.29 -40.46
N SER A 6 58.48 7.53 -39.22
CA SER A 6 57.15 7.42 -38.63
C SER A 6 55.99 7.79 -39.54
N SER A 7 55.07 6.83 -39.66
CA SER A 7 53.65 7.04 -39.97
C SER A 7 53.12 8.25 -39.21
N ASP A 8 52.85 9.31 -39.96
CA ASP A 8 52.18 10.54 -39.58
C ASP A 8 50.72 10.23 -39.18
N GLN A 9 50.51 9.80 -37.93
CA GLN A 9 49.16 9.69 -37.36
C GLN A 9 48.73 11.06 -36.86
N ASP A 10 47.97 11.77 -37.70
CA ASP A 10 47.35 13.06 -37.41
C ASP A 10 46.50 12.98 -36.11
N PRO A 11 46.97 13.53 -34.98
CA PRO A 11 46.31 13.38 -33.69
C PRO A 11 44.95 14.08 -33.65
N ALA A 12 44.71 15.06 -34.54
CA ALA A 12 43.43 15.74 -34.66
C ALA A 12 42.33 14.82 -35.21
N LYS A 13 42.68 13.89 -36.11
CA LYS A 13 41.72 12.88 -36.62
C LYS A 13 41.37 11.83 -35.57
N GLY A 14 42.33 11.44 -34.73
CA GLY A 14 42.09 10.56 -33.60
C GLY A 14 41.15 11.18 -32.56
N ALA A 15 41.35 12.46 -32.23
CA ALA A 15 40.50 13.20 -31.31
C ALA A 15 39.07 13.40 -31.84
N ASP A 16 38.90 13.77 -33.12
CA ASP A 16 37.58 13.92 -33.75
C ASP A 16 36.80 12.58 -33.78
N PHE A 17 37.47 11.47 -34.08
CA PHE A 17 36.84 10.14 -34.05
C PHE A 17 36.35 9.77 -32.64
N ILE A 18 37.17 10.02 -31.62
CA ILE A 18 36.80 9.77 -30.22
C ILE A 18 35.60 10.65 -29.83
N LEU A 19 35.62 11.95 -30.17
CA LEU A 19 34.54 12.89 -29.85
C LEU A 19 33.22 12.54 -30.55
N ARG A 20 33.25 12.13 -31.82
CA ARG A 20 32.04 11.69 -32.53
C ARG A 20 31.47 10.40 -31.94
N ARG A 21 32.34 9.48 -31.54
CA ARG A 21 31.93 8.23 -30.89
C ARG A 21 31.30 8.49 -29.53
N THR A 22 31.94 9.32 -28.69
CA THR A 22 31.39 9.68 -27.37
C THR A 22 30.08 10.44 -27.51
N LEU A 23 29.94 11.35 -28.47
CA LEU A 23 28.68 12.03 -28.76
C LEU A 23 27.58 11.05 -29.17
N SER A 24 27.88 10.13 -30.10
CA SER A 24 26.93 9.08 -30.51
C SER A 24 26.53 8.17 -29.33
N ASP A 25 27.47 7.82 -28.46
CA ASP A 25 27.18 6.99 -27.28
C ASP A 25 26.32 7.76 -26.26
N LEU A 26 26.58 9.05 -26.04
CA LEU A 26 25.75 9.91 -25.21
C LEU A 26 24.33 10.07 -25.76
N GLU A 27 24.16 10.21 -27.07
CA GLU A 27 22.85 10.27 -27.72
C GLU A 27 22.07 8.97 -27.52
N ARG A 28 22.73 7.81 -27.66
CA ARG A 28 22.14 6.49 -27.42
C ARG A 28 21.70 6.32 -25.97
N VAL A 29 22.55 6.69 -25.02
CA VAL A 29 22.23 6.62 -23.58
C VAL A 29 21.06 7.55 -23.26
N THR A 30 21.06 8.77 -23.81
CA THR A 30 19.97 9.74 -23.60
C THR A 30 18.65 9.21 -24.16
N ALA A 31 18.66 8.64 -25.37
CA ALA A 31 17.47 8.03 -25.97
C ALA A 31 16.96 6.84 -25.15
N LEU A 32 17.87 6.01 -24.61
CA LEU A 32 17.50 4.88 -23.74
C LEU A 32 16.88 5.37 -22.43
N LEU A 33 17.47 6.38 -21.78
CA LEU A 33 16.97 6.94 -20.54
C LEU A 33 15.58 7.56 -20.72
N ARG A 34 15.35 8.31 -21.81
CA ARG A 34 14.02 8.86 -22.13
C ARG A 34 12.95 7.77 -22.26
N ARG A 35 13.26 6.65 -22.94
CA ARG A 35 12.33 5.51 -23.04
C ARG A 35 12.05 4.88 -21.68
N LYS A 36 13.07 4.72 -20.83
CA LYS A 36 12.90 4.16 -19.49
C LYS A 36 12.07 5.07 -18.58
N VAL A 37 12.26 6.39 -18.66
CA VAL A 37 11.46 7.36 -17.91
C VAL A 37 10.00 7.26 -18.32
N HIS A 38 9.69 7.26 -19.63
CA HIS A 38 8.30 7.11 -20.09
C HIS A 38 7.66 5.78 -19.66
N ALA A 39 8.41 4.67 -19.74
CA ALA A 39 7.92 3.38 -19.27
C ALA A 39 7.59 3.39 -17.76
N ALA A 40 8.45 4.02 -16.96
CA ALA A 40 8.23 4.17 -15.52
C ALA A 40 7.05 5.11 -15.21
N GLU A 41 6.85 6.17 -15.99
CA GLU A 41 5.70 7.07 -15.86
C GLU A 41 4.38 6.36 -16.21
N ASP A 42 4.36 5.54 -17.26
CA ASP A 42 3.21 4.72 -17.62
C ASP A 42 2.85 3.72 -16.54
N GLU A 43 3.85 3.05 -15.97
CA GLU A 43 3.68 2.15 -14.84
C GLU A 43 3.14 2.90 -13.61
N GLY A 44 3.68 4.07 -13.30
CA GLY A 44 3.19 4.95 -12.23
C GLY A 44 1.74 5.37 -12.44
N ARG A 45 1.34 5.74 -13.66
CA ARG A 45 -0.05 6.05 -14.01
C ARG A 45 -0.97 4.85 -13.79
N ARG A 46 -0.56 3.66 -14.23
CA ARG A 46 -1.34 2.41 -14.04
C ARG A 46 -1.50 2.08 -12.57
N ALA A 47 -0.43 2.15 -11.79
CA ALA A 47 -0.47 1.90 -10.35
C ALA A 47 -1.39 2.89 -9.63
N SER A 48 -1.35 4.17 -10.00
CA SER A 48 -2.24 5.20 -9.46
C SER A 48 -3.71 4.96 -9.82
N GLY A 49 -3.98 4.53 -11.06
CA GLY A 49 -5.31 4.13 -11.51
C GLY A 49 -5.85 2.95 -10.70
N LEU A 50 -5.06 1.91 -10.50
CA LEU A 50 -5.42 0.76 -9.66
C LEU A 50 -5.68 1.16 -8.21
N ALA A 51 -4.84 2.02 -7.63
CA ALA A 51 -5.03 2.51 -6.25
C ALA A 51 -6.35 3.28 -6.10
N THR A 52 -6.73 4.06 -7.11
CA THR A 52 -8.01 4.79 -7.15
C THR A 52 -9.17 3.79 -7.22
N LEU A 53 -9.12 2.82 -8.13
CA LEU A 53 -10.14 1.76 -8.23
C LEU A 53 -10.32 1.01 -6.90
N PHE A 54 -9.23 0.60 -6.25
CA PHE A 54 -9.31 -0.08 -4.95
C PHE A 54 -9.92 0.80 -3.86
N ARG A 55 -9.63 2.10 -3.87
CA ARG A 55 -10.22 3.06 -2.93
C ARG A 55 -11.73 3.15 -3.11
N ASP A 56 -12.19 3.23 -4.35
CA ASP A 56 -13.61 3.37 -4.69
C ASP A 56 -14.38 2.09 -4.35
N LEU A 57 -13.84 0.92 -4.69
CA LEU A 57 -14.43 -0.37 -4.31
C LEU A 57 -14.53 -0.56 -2.80
N ARG A 58 -13.50 -0.11 -2.07
CA ARG A 58 -13.52 -0.12 -0.59
C ARG A 58 -14.58 0.83 -0.04
N ALA A 59 -14.72 2.02 -0.63
CA ALA A 59 -15.76 2.99 -0.23
C ALA A 59 -17.16 2.42 -0.45
N ALA A 60 -17.41 1.76 -1.58
CA ALA A 60 -18.66 1.06 -1.86
C ALA A 60 -18.96 -0.02 -0.80
N GLY A 61 -17.97 -0.82 -0.41
CA GLY A 61 -18.14 -1.79 0.67
C GLY A 61 -18.50 -1.17 2.02
N VAL A 62 -17.87 -0.04 2.38
CA VAL A 62 -18.20 0.72 3.59
C VAL A 62 -19.61 1.28 3.54
N GLU A 63 -20.04 1.80 2.39
CA GLU A 63 -21.40 2.30 2.17
C GLU A 63 -22.44 1.20 2.35
N ALA A 64 -22.21 0.03 1.74
CA ALA A 64 -23.12 -1.12 1.87
C ALA A 64 -23.25 -1.57 3.33
N LEU A 65 -22.16 -1.55 4.10
CA LEU A 65 -22.19 -1.87 5.53
C LEU A 65 -22.93 -0.79 6.35
N ALA A 66 -22.82 0.49 5.96
CA ALA A 66 -23.54 1.57 6.61
C ALA A 66 -25.05 1.45 6.39
N LEU A 67 -25.50 1.11 5.19
CA LEU A 67 -26.91 0.84 4.88
C LEU A 67 -27.44 -0.37 5.66
N GLU A 68 -26.65 -1.44 5.79
CA GLU A 68 -27.02 -2.59 6.62
C GLU A 68 -27.29 -2.16 8.08
N ARG A 69 -26.44 -1.29 8.61
CA ARG A 69 -26.58 -0.76 9.98
C ARG A 69 -27.74 0.19 10.18
N SER A 70 -28.19 0.85 9.12
CA SER A 70 -29.42 1.65 9.16
C SER A 70 -30.68 0.78 9.03
N GLY A 71 -30.56 -0.56 9.08
CA GLY A 71 -31.68 -1.49 9.05
C GLY A 71 -32.07 -1.99 7.66
N ILE A 72 -31.29 -1.69 6.62
CA ILE A 72 -31.56 -2.21 5.27
C ILE A 72 -31.05 -3.66 5.19
N ALA A 73 -31.88 -4.56 4.64
CA ALA A 73 -31.48 -5.95 4.45
C ALA A 73 -30.13 -6.06 3.71
N PRO A 74 -29.19 -6.93 4.14
CA PRO A 74 -27.82 -6.94 3.61
C PRO A 74 -27.74 -7.13 2.09
N GLY A 75 -28.60 -7.97 1.51
CA GLY A 75 -28.67 -8.17 0.05
C GLY A 75 -29.15 -6.92 -0.69
N LEU A 76 -30.15 -6.21 -0.14
CA LEU A 76 -30.67 -4.98 -0.71
C LEU A 76 -29.66 -3.83 -0.63
N ALA A 77 -28.91 -3.73 0.47
CA ALA A 77 -27.83 -2.76 0.62
C ALA A 77 -26.74 -2.97 -0.45
N VAL A 78 -26.30 -4.22 -0.65
CA VAL A 78 -25.34 -4.59 -1.69
C VAL A 78 -25.87 -4.25 -3.08
N ALA A 79 -27.09 -4.68 -3.41
CA ALA A 79 -27.71 -4.45 -4.72
C ALA A 79 -27.92 -2.96 -5.04
N ARG A 80 -28.19 -2.12 -4.02
CA ARG A 80 -28.33 -0.67 -4.19
C ARG A 80 -26.99 -0.01 -4.47
N VAL A 81 -25.96 -0.36 -3.71
CA VAL A 81 -24.61 0.19 -3.87
C VAL A 81 -23.99 -0.29 -5.19
N ALA A 82 -24.12 -1.57 -5.52
CA ALA A 82 -23.67 -2.14 -6.80
C ALA A 82 -24.21 -1.34 -8.00
N ARG A 83 -25.52 -1.06 -8.01
CA ARG A 83 -26.15 -0.24 -9.05
C ARG A 83 -25.62 1.19 -9.09
N ARG A 84 -25.43 1.83 -7.93
CA ARG A 84 -24.92 3.21 -7.86
C ARG A 84 -23.50 3.35 -8.40
N HIS A 85 -22.65 2.36 -8.13
CA HIS A 85 -21.23 2.38 -8.47
C HIS A 85 -20.90 1.62 -9.76
N GLY A 86 -21.91 1.13 -10.49
CA GLY A 86 -21.71 0.31 -11.70
C GLY A 86 -20.84 -0.93 -11.46
N SER A 87 -20.88 -1.48 -10.25
CA SER A 87 -19.98 -2.53 -9.78
C SER A 87 -20.74 -3.84 -9.58
N PRO A 88 -20.11 -5.02 -9.78
CA PRO A 88 -20.75 -6.30 -9.49
C PRO A 88 -21.13 -6.43 -8.01
N GLU A 89 -22.31 -7.01 -7.74
CA GLU A 89 -22.79 -7.24 -6.37
C GLU A 89 -21.79 -8.07 -5.54
N ALA A 90 -21.15 -9.06 -6.15
CA ALA A 90 -20.13 -9.88 -5.51
C ALA A 90 -18.93 -9.05 -5.02
N THR A 91 -18.50 -8.06 -5.81
CA THR A 91 -17.39 -7.16 -5.45
C THR A 91 -17.77 -6.27 -4.27
N VAL A 92 -18.97 -5.69 -4.30
CA VAL A 92 -19.48 -4.86 -3.19
C VAL A 92 -19.64 -5.70 -1.92
N ALA A 93 -20.18 -6.92 -2.02
CA ALA A 93 -20.32 -7.85 -0.90
C ALA A 93 -18.95 -8.21 -0.27
N TYR A 94 -17.95 -8.50 -1.11
CA TYR A 94 -16.59 -8.77 -0.64
C TYR A 94 -16.03 -7.60 0.17
N TRP A 95 -16.12 -6.38 -0.36
CA TRP A 95 -15.59 -5.19 0.30
C TRP A 95 -16.41 -4.78 1.53
N ARG A 96 -17.72 -5.03 1.55
CA ARG A 96 -18.56 -4.90 2.75
C ARG A 96 -18.06 -5.81 3.87
N ASP A 97 -17.81 -7.08 3.56
CA ASP A 97 -17.32 -8.04 4.55
C ASP A 97 -15.90 -7.67 5.01
N ALA A 98 -15.06 -7.16 4.10
CA ALA A 98 -13.76 -6.61 4.46
C ALA A 98 -13.88 -5.40 5.41
N ALA A 99 -14.82 -4.48 5.16
CA ALA A 99 -15.10 -3.34 6.03
C ALA A 99 -15.58 -3.80 7.42
N ARG A 100 -16.47 -4.80 7.46
CA ARG A 100 -16.96 -5.41 8.71
C ARG A 100 -15.81 -6.00 9.53
N ARG A 101 -14.95 -6.80 8.90
CA ARG A 101 -13.73 -7.35 9.54
C ARG A 101 -12.80 -6.25 10.03
N GLY A 102 -12.62 -5.19 9.23
CA GLY A 102 -11.78 -4.05 9.57
C GLY A 102 -12.24 -3.32 10.84
N GLN A 103 -13.56 -3.11 10.97
CA GLN A 103 -14.14 -2.48 12.16
C GLN A 103 -14.02 -3.36 13.40
N SER A 104 -14.27 -4.67 13.28
CA SER A 104 -14.06 -5.61 14.40
C SER A 104 -12.60 -5.62 14.87
N LYS A 105 -11.64 -5.57 13.93
CA LYS A 105 -10.22 -5.44 14.25
C LYS A 105 -9.91 -4.11 14.94
N GLY A 106 -10.45 -3.00 14.45
CA GLY A 106 -10.28 -1.67 15.05
C GLY A 106 -10.85 -1.58 16.47
N ALA A 107 -12.07 -2.06 16.69
CA ALA A 107 -12.70 -2.12 18.01
C ALA A 107 -11.87 -2.99 18.98
N ARG A 108 -11.38 -4.14 18.52
CA ARG A 108 -10.46 -4.98 19.30
C ARG A 108 -9.17 -4.24 19.65
N ALA A 109 -8.55 -3.54 18.69
CA ALA A 109 -7.31 -2.81 18.93
C ALA A 109 -7.49 -1.67 19.96
N LEU A 110 -8.61 -0.94 19.89
CA LEU A 110 -8.95 0.10 20.88
C LEU A 110 -9.14 -0.51 22.27
N ARG A 111 -9.86 -1.63 22.36
CA ARG A 111 -10.03 -2.37 23.62
C ARG A 111 -8.70 -2.83 24.18
N ASP A 112 -7.84 -3.44 23.35
CA ASP A 112 -6.55 -3.97 23.77
C ASP A 112 -5.62 -2.83 24.25
N ARG A 113 -5.67 -1.65 23.60
CA ARG A 113 -4.99 -0.43 24.09
C ARG A 113 -5.51 0.05 25.44
N GLU A 114 -6.82 0.06 25.64
CA GLU A 114 -7.42 0.45 26.91
C GLU A 114 -7.04 -0.50 28.04
N VAL A 115 -6.98 -1.82 27.76
CA VAL A 115 -6.47 -2.82 28.68
C VAL A 115 -5.03 -2.51 29.10
N ILE A 116 -4.15 -2.23 28.13
CA ILE A 116 -2.74 -1.93 28.40
C ILE A 116 -2.61 -0.63 29.20
N ARG A 117 -3.39 0.40 28.86
CA ARG A 117 -3.41 1.68 29.58
C ARG A 117 -3.81 1.49 31.04
N LEU A 118 -4.87 0.73 31.32
CA LEU A 118 -5.31 0.48 32.69
C LEU A 118 -4.32 -0.40 33.47
N ALA A 119 -3.70 -1.38 32.81
CA ALA A 119 -2.65 -2.18 33.43
C ALA A 119 -1.43 -1.33 33.81
N ALA A 120 -1.02 -0.39 32.95
CA ALA A 120 0.07 0.56 33.23
C ALA A 120 -0.26 1.52 34.39
N LEU A 121 -1.55 1.80 34.62
CA LEU A 121 -2.03 2.57 35.78
C LEU A 121 -2.12 1.73 37.08
N GLY A 122 -1.73 0.45 37.05
CA GLY A 122 -1.70 -0.43 38.23
C GLY A 122 -3.03 -1.10 38.56
N HIS A 123 -4.04 -1.05 37.68
CA HIS A 123 -5.29 -1.78 37.91
C HIS A 123 -5.09 -3.31 37.83
N THR A 124 -5.81 -4.05 38.68
CA THR A 124 -5.78 -5.51 38.65
C THR A 124 -6.53 -6.07 37.44
N ASN A 125 -6.13 -7.25 36.96
CA ASN A 125 -6.80 -7.92 35.84
C ASN A 125 -8.31 -8.13 36.05
N GLY A 126 -8.73 -8.34 37.30
CA GLY A 126 -10.15 -8.44 37.67
C GLY A 126 -10.89 -7.12 37.51
N ALA A 127 -10.31 -6.02 38.00
CA ALA A 127 -10.91 -4.68 37.89
C ALA A 127 -10.99 -4.21 36.42
N ILE A 128 -9.95 -4.46 35.63
CA ILE A 128 -9.93 -4.15 34.19
C ILE A 128 -11.00 -4.95 33.45
N GLY A 129 -11.08 -6.26 33.75
CA GLY A 129 -12.07 -7.15 33.13
C GLY A 129 -13.50 -6.71 33.39
N ALA A 130 -13.81 -6.38 34.66
CA ALA A 130 -15.12 -5.85 35.04
C ALA A 130 -15.46 -4.52 34.33
N ARG A 131 -14.48 -3.62 34.21
CA ARG A 131 -14.68 -2.31 33.56
C ARG A 131 -14.92 -2.40 32.05
N ILE A 132 -14.26 -3.32 31.36
CA ILE A 132 -14.29 -3.45 29.89
C ILE A 132 -15.30 -4.52 29.43
N GLY A 133 -15.81 -5.36 30.34
CA GLY A 133 -16.71 -6.45 30.01
C GLY A 133 -16.00 -7.66 29.39
N ILE A 134 -14.78 -7.98 29.86
CA ILE A 134 -14.01 -9.16 29.42
C ILE A 134 -13.48 -9.96 30.62
N SER A 135 -13.16 -11.23 30.42
CA SER A 135 -12.63 -12.06 31.50
C SER A 135 -11.21 -11.63 31.92
N SER A 136 -10.89 -11.78 33.20
CA SER A 136 -9.54 -11.54 33.74
C SER A 136 -8.45 -12.35 33.01
N ARG A 137 -8.78 -13.56 32.55
CA ARG A 137 -7.90 -14.39 31.71
C ARG A 137 -7.61 -13.72 30.36
N THR A 138 -8.60 -13.06 29.76
CA THR A 138 -8.43 -12.32 28.51
C THR A 138 -7.54 -11.11 28.71
N VAL A 139 -7.73 -10.37 29.81
CA VAL A 139 -6.86 -9.25 30.21
C VAL A 139 -5.42 -9.72 30.35
N SER A 140 -5.19 -10.78 31.14
CA SER A 140 -3.85 -11.36 31.34
C SER A 140 -3.18 -11.71 30.01
N ARG A 141 -3.90 -12.36 29.09
CA ARG A 141 -3.36 -12.69 27.77
C ARG A 141 -2.98 -11.45 26.95
N ILE A 142 -3.79 -10.40 26.97
CA ILE A 142 -3.51 -9.14 26.24
C ILE A 142 -2.27 -8.47 26.82
N VAL A 143 -2.19 -8.37 28.14
CA VAL A 143 -1.05 -7.77 28.85
C VAL A 143 0.24 -8.55 28.57
N THR A 144 0.22 -9.88 28.70
CA THR A 144 1.40 -10.72 28.39
C THR A 144 1.83 -10.61 26.94
N ALA A 145 0.89 -10.53 25.99
CA ALA A 145 1.22 -10.35 24.58
C ALA A 145 1.89 -8.99 24.32
N ALA A 146 1.44 -7.93 24.98
CA ALA A 146 2.02 -6.59 24.86
C ALA A 146 3.47 -6.52 25.38
N TYR A 147 3.79 -7.22 26.47
CA TYR A 147 5.14 -7.23 27.05
C TYR A 147 6.09 -8.26 26.40
N ARG A 148 5.61 -9.18 25.56
CA ARG A 148 6.45 -10.12 24.81
C ARG A 148 7.08 -9.54 23.54
N THR A 149 6.56 -8.42 23.04
CA THR A 149 7.07 -7.75 21.85
C THR A 149 7.54 -6.37 22.29
N PRO A 150 8.86 -6.16 22.49
CA PRO A 150 9.36 -4.82 22.77
C PRO A 150 9.08 -3.90 21.57
N PRO A 151 8.95 -2.57 21.80
CA PRO A 151 8.68 -1.60 20.74
C PRO A 151 9.72 -1.61 19.61
#